data_AF-A0A438FCF8-F1
#
_entry.id   AF-A0A438FCF8-F1
#
_cell.length_a   1.000
_cell.length_b   1.000
_cell.length_c   1.000
_cell.angle_alpha   90.00
_cell.angle_beta   90.00
_cell.angle_gamma   90.00
#
_symmetry.space_group_name_H-M   'P 1'
#
loop_
_entity.id
_entity.type
_entity.pdbx_description
1 polymer ?
#
loop_
_entity_poly.entity_id
_entity_poly.type
_entity_poly.pdbx_seq_one_letter_code
_entity_poly.pdbx_strand_id
1 'polypeptide(L)' 'MNSQFSRYIPSLAATFTFPQSLGILGGKPGASTYIVGVQDEKAFYLDPHEAQSLHKGANIAEGVLEDVFVPLSLL' A
#
# COMPACT_ATOMS: atom_id res chain seq x y z
N MET A 1 -24.13 8.86 -10.57
CA MET A 1 -23.82 7.92 -9.46
C MET A 1 -22.31 8.01 -9.23
N ASN A 2 -21.84 8.36 -8.03
CA ASN A 2 -20.45 8.18 -7.50
C ASN A 2 -20.04 9.16 -6.36
N SER A 3 -20.99 9.80 -5.67
CA SER A 3 -20.66 10.69 -4.53
C SER A 3 -20.37 9.96 -3.21
N GLN A 4 -20.55 8.64 -3.11
CA GLN A 4 -20.50 7.92 -1.83
C GLN A 4 -19.10 7.43 -1.43
N PHE A 5 -18.16 7.25 -2.36
CA PHE A 5 -16.81 6.76 -2.05
C PHE A 5 -15.97 7.74 -1.23
N SER A 6 -16.16 9.05 -1.45
CA SER A 6 -15.43 10.10 -0.74
C SER A 6 -15.69 10.11 0.78
N ARG A 7 -16.86 9.64 1.25
CA ARG A 7 -17.20 9.73 2.68
C ARG A 7 -16.28 8.92 3.58
N TYR A 8 -15.77 7.79 3.09
CA TYR A 8 -14.94 6.90 3.90
C TYR A 8 -13.46 7.29 3.87
N ILE A 9 -13.02 8.06 2.87
CA ILE A 9 -11.62 8.43 2.67
C ILE A 9 -11.01 9.11 3.92
N PRO A 10 -11.64 10.12 4.55
CA PRO A 10 -11.06 10.75 5.74
C PRO A 10 -10.96 9.79 6.93
N SER A 11 -11.99 8.96 7.14
CA SER A 11 -12.01 7.98 8.23
C SER A 11 -10.96 6.88 8.01
N LEU A 12 -10.75 6.47 6.76
CA LEU A 12 -9.73 5.50 6.38
C LEU A 12 -8.33 6.06 6.55
N ALA A 13 -8.10 7.31 6.15
CA ALA A 13 -6.82 7.99 6.38
C ALA A 13 -6.52 8.10 7.90
N ALA A 14 -7.53 8.39 8.71
CA ALA A 14 -7.37 8.49 10.16
C ALA A 14 -6.93 7.17 10.82
N THR A 15 -7.30 6.00 10.29
CA THR A 15 -6.89 4.71 10.90
C THR A 15 -5.38 4.50 10.85
N PHE A 16 -4.67 5.09 9.87
CA PHE A 16 -3.21 5.02 9.79
C PHE A 16 -2.50 5.85 10.86
N THR A 17 -3.20 6.75 11.54
CA THR A 17 -2.63 7.54 12.65
C THR A 17 -2.58 6.76 13.96
N PHE A 18 -3.28 5.62 14.05
CA PHE A 18 -3.31 4.82 15.27
C PHE A 18 -2.01 4.03 15.42
N PRO A 19 -1.41 3.98 16.62
CA PRO A 19 -0.16 3.25 16.84
C PRO A 19 -0.30 1.74 16.62
N GLN A 20 -1.50 1.19 16.82
CA GLN A 20 -1.83 -0.21 16.52
C GLN A 20 -2.21 -0.47 15.06
N SER A 21 -2.16 0.53 14.19
CA SER A 21 -2.50 0.36 12.78
C SER A 21 -1.47 -0.52 12.09
N LEU A 22 -1.94 -1.61 11.51
CA LEU A 22 -1.14 -2.51 10.69
C LEU A 22 -1.32 -2.23 9.20
N GLY A 23 -1.99 -1.14 8.81
CA GLY A 23 -2.34 -0.89 7.43
C GLY A 23 -3.53 -1.70 6.91
N ILE A 24 -3.75 -1.67 5.60
CA ILE A 24 -4.96 -2.19 4.94
C ILE A 24 -4.55 -3.10 3.78
N LEU A 25 -5.15 -4.29 3.71
CA LEU A 25 -5.03 -5.20 2.58
C LEU A 25 -6.22 -5.02 1.63
N GLY A 26 -5.95 -4.85 0.34
CA GLY A 26 -6.98 -4.64 -0.66
C GLY A 26 -6.46 -4.84 -2.08
N GLY A 27 -7.08 -4.16 -3.05
CA GLY A 27 -6.68 -4.21 -4.45
C GLY A 27 -7.69 -4.94 -5.35
N LYS A 28 -7.42 -4.92 -6.66
CA LYS A 28 -8.28 -5.56 -7.67
C LYS A 28 -7.95 -7.06 -7.76
N PRO A 29 -8.86 -7.91 -8.26
CA PRO A 29 -8.52 -9.31 -8.55
C PRO A 29 -7.29 -9.39 -9.47
N GLY A 30 -6.25 -10.11 -9.04
CA GLY A 30 -4.96 -10.19 -9.75
C GLY A 30 -3.98 -9.04 -9.47
N ALA A 31 -4.36 -8.09 -8.62
CA ALA A 31 -3.55 -6.95 -8.19
C ALA A 31 -3.80 -6.64 -6.69
N SER A 32 -3.34 -7.52 -5.79
CA SER A 32 -3.39 -7.32 -4.33
C SER A 32 -2.38 -6.29 -3.82
N THR A 33 -2.83 -5.34 -3.02
CA THR A 33 -2.03 -4.23 -2.54
C THR A 33 -2.08 -4.15 -1.01
N TYR A 34 -0.93 -3.94 -0.37
CA TYR A 34 -0.85 -3.72 1.07
C TYR A 34 -0.53 -2.26 1.37
N ILE A 35 -1.52 -1.49 1.81
CA ILE A 35 -1.43 -0.06 2.06
C ILE A 35 -0.92 0.14 3.48
N VAL A 36 0.19 0.85 3.64
CA VAL A 36 0.87 1.06 4.93
C VAL A 36 0.61 2.46 5.50
N GLY A 37 0.15 3.41 4.67
CA GLY A 37 -0.07 4.78 5.11
C GLY A 37 -0.68 5.65 4.02
N VAL A 38 -1.01 6.88 4.42
CA VAL A 38 -1.51 7.94 3.54
C VAL A 38 -0.78 9.24 3.88
N GLN A 39 -0.38 9.99 2.85
CA GLN A 39 0.12 11.36 2.97
C GLN A 39 -0.65 12.20 1.95
N ASP A 40 -1.19 13.35 2.34
CA ASP A 40 -2.07 14.15 1.48
C ASP A 40 -3.20 13.29 0.86
N GLU A 41 -3.34 13.29 -0.47
CA GLU A 41 -4.31 12.46 -1.22
C GLU A 41 -3.67 11.21 -1.85
N LYS A 42 -2.59 10.72 -1.22
CA LYS A 42 -1.66 9.75 -1.78
C LYS A 42 -1.49 8.57 -0.81
N ALA A 43 -1.70 7.34 -1.27
CA ALA A 43 -1.55 6.14 -0.45
C ALA A 43 -0.18 5.48 -0.72
N PHE A 44 0.49 5.05 0.35
CA PHE A 44 1.71 4.26 0.28
C PHE A 44 1.37 2.80 0.40
N TYR A 45 1.96 1.97 -0.46
CA TYR A 45 1.67 0.56 -0.47
C TYR A 45 2.89 -0.29 -0.83
N LEU A 46 2.84 -1.55 -0.41
CA LEU A 46 3.73 -2.61 -0.84
C LEU A 46 3.01 -3.47 -1.87
N ASP A 47 3.72 -3.73 -2.97
CA ASP A 47 3.25 -4.53 -4.09
C ASP A 47 3.97 -5.89 -4.12
N PRO A 48 3.27 -7.01 -3.88
CA PRO A 48 3.88 -8.34 -3.92
C PRO A 48 3.95 -8.94 -5.34
N HIS A 49 3.49 -8.26 -6.39
CA HIS A 49 3.46 -8.83 -7.75
C HIS A 49 4.82 -8.90 -8.43
N GLU A 50 5.87 -8.36 -7.80
CA GLU A 50 7.25 -8.60 -8.22
C GLU A 50 7.74 -9.94 -7.69
N ALA A 51 7.93 -10.90 -8.60
CA ALA A 51 8.41 -12.23 -8.28
C ALA A 51 9.89 -12.16 -7.86
N GLN A 52 10.14 -12.14 -6.55
CA GLN A 52 11.49 -12.21 -6.02
C GLN A 52 12.10 -13.59 -6.25
N SER A 53 13.35 -13.62 -6.71
CA SER A 53 14.12 -14.86 -6.79
C SER A 53 14.32 -15.42 -5.39
N LEU A 54 14.14 -16.73 -5.22
CA LEU A 54 14.32 -17.41 -3.94
C LEU A 54 15.72 -17.10 -3.38
N HIS A 55 15.77 -16.40 -2.23
CA HIS A 55 17.03 -16.10 -1.57
C HIS A 55 17.62 -17.42 -1.02
N LYS A 56 18.49 -18.07 -1.80
CA LYS A 56 19.38 -19.12 -1.31
C LYS A 56 20.29 -18.46 -0.29
N GLY A 57 20.15 -18.83 0.98
CA GLY A 57 20.89 -18.20 2.07
C GLY A 57 22.39 -18.15 1.77
N ALA A 58 22.90 -16.94 1.50
CA ALA A 58 24.21 -16.43 1.89
C ALA A 58 24.54 -15.12 1.13
N ASN A 59 24.95 -14.13 1.94
CA ASN A 59 25.64 -12.88 1.62
C ASN A 59 24.78 -11.66 1.28
N ILE A 60 24.70 -10.79 2.30
CA ILE A 60 24.29 -9.39 2.24
C ILE A 60 25.11 -8.61 1.20
N ALA A 61 24.47 -8.19 0.12
CA ALA A 61 24.91 -7.06 -0.69
C ALA A 61 23.68 -6.40 -1.33
N GLU A 62 23.49 -5.15 -0.93
CA GLU A 62 22.67 -4.03 -1.43
C GLU A 62 21.70 -4.23 -2.61
N GLY A 63 20.49 -3.64 -2.50
CA GLY A 63 19.58 -3.54 -3.64
C GLY A 63 18.27 -2.77 -3.39
N VAL A 64 18.35 -1.45 -3.59
CA VAL A 64 17.35 -0.48 -4.13
C VAL A 64 15.88 -0.57 -3.67
N LEU A 65 15.47 0.45 -2.89
CA LEU A 65 14.07 0.80 -2.66
C LEU A 65 13.54 1.58 -3.87
N GLU A 66 12.74 0.93 -4.72
CA GLU A 66 11.98 1.61 -5.77
C GLU A 66 10.66 2.11 -5.16
N ASP A 67 10.52 3.43 -4.99
CA ASP A 67 9.32 4.08 -4.47
C ASP A 67 8.18 4.03 -5.51
N VAL A 68 7.27 3.05 -5.40
CA VAL A 68 6.09 2.95 -6.27
C VAL A 68 4.88 3.63 -5.60
N PHE A 69 4.37 4.69 -6.23
CA PHE A 69 3.32 5.56 -5.70
C PHE A 69 1.95 5.33 -6.42
N VAL A 70 0.83 5.17 -5.67
CA VAL A 70 -0.53 5.02 -6.25
C VAL A 70 -1.51 6.05 -5.66
N PRO A 71 -2.33 6.71 -6.51
CA PRO A 71 -3.33 7.66 -6.06
C PRO A 71 -4.46 7.01 -5.25
N LEU A 72 -4.87 7.68 -4.17
CA LEU A 72 -5.90 7.23 -3.23
C LEU A 72 -7.29 7.04 -3.87
N SER A 73 -7.51 7.63 -5.06
CA SER A 73 -8.73 7.44 -5.85
C SER A 73 -8.86 6.06 -6.51
N LEU A 74 -7.79 5.26 -6.50
CA LEU A 74 -7.77 3.92 -7.09
C LEU A 74 -8.02 2.78 -6.08
N LEU A 75 -8.16 3.13 -4.80
CA LEU A 75 -8.47 2.27 -3.66
C LEU A 75 -9.99 2.16 -3.43
#